data_AF-A0A2W4JWK7-F1
#
_entry.id   AF-A0A2W4JWK7-F1
#
_cell.length_a   1.000
_cell.length_b   1.000
_cell.length_c   1.000
_cell.angle_alpha   90.00
_cell.angle_beta   90.00
_cell.angle_gamma   90.00
#
_symmetry.space_group_name_H-M   'P 1'
#
loop_
_entity.id
_entity.type
_entity.pdbx_description
1 polymer ?
#
loop_
_entity_poly.entity_id
_entity_poly.type
_entity_poly.pdbx_seq_one_letter_code
_entity_poly.pdbx_strand_id
1 'polypeptide(L)'
;RFQGIGGEIQNLGHIEGNVVALIAPTVNNEGTIKGDTALAAGTGVLLDFDGDGLLSVQVEASTLQTLVENKGLIQADGGVAILTARGASEAMKGVVNNSGRIEAKTLANKNGRILLLADMQHGEVNAAGELTAHFVETSAAKVNLDQNLKVDTQGGEWLIDPVDIVIDAAKASAIQTALASGNVTVSTADGAENPWGKNGTGSDPGDIHINADITWNSNTLTLNANRDININAVLTADGTSRLVMNTGGSGAVKVGFAPGEANGFAGRVDFPGRSGTGFLTINGQDYRVINSLADLDDIRSNLSGHYALGADIDASDTKDWNGGAGFAPLGDSSNMFHGVLDGLGHVINGLTINRPGTDYVGLIGRTWYGIARNIGLVNANITGNKYVGGLVGTLDGNDGHIIRSFVSGSINGVSVVGGLVGLMKTAHTISESYATGTVTGQEYYVGGLVGWQGGRHAQPILRHNVCARQGGRRRLSGQST
;
A
#
# COMPACT_ATOMS: atom_id res chain seq x y z
N ARG A 1 -8.05 36.58 23.69
CA ARG A 1 -7.33 36.85 22.42
C ARG A 1 -6.04 37.58 22.76
N PHE A 2 -4.90 36.90 22.69
CA PHE A 2 -3.59 37.53 22.94
C PHE A 2 -3.16 38.27 21.66
N GLN A 3 -2.72 39.53 21.76
CA GLN A 3 -2.32 40.37 20.62
C GLN A 3 -0.79 40.54 20.51
N GLY A 4 -0.01 39.60 21.05
CA GLY A 4 1.45 39.68 21.06
C GLY A 4 2.05 39.42 19.67
N ILE A 5 2.92 40.33 19.22
CA ILE A 5 3.71 40.26 17.98
C ILE A 5 4.97 39.36 18.11
N GLY A 6 5.06 38.56 19.16
CA GLY A 6 6.17 37.66 19.49
C GLY A 6 6.14 37.24 20.96
N GLY A 7 6.85 36.15 21.31
CA GLY A 7 6.95 35.64 22.68
C GLY A 7 7.42 34.19 22.73
N GLU A 8 8.26 33.86 23.71
CA GLU A 8 8.73 32.50 23.98
C GLU A 8 8.40 32.11 25.41
N ILE A 9 7.91 30.89 25.61
CA ILE A 9 7.84 30.24 26.92
C ILE A 9 8.81 29.08 26.91
N GLN A 10 9.78 29.10 27.82
CA GLN A 10 10.75 28.02 28.01
C GLN A 10 10.62 27.45 29.42
N ASN A 11 10.34 26.14 29.52
CA ASN A 11 10.45 25.39 30.77
C ASN A 11 11.80 24.67 30.83
N LEU A 12 12.64 25.07 31.79
CA LEU A 12 13.89 24.37 32.15
C LEU A 12 13.79 23.63 33.50
N GLY A 13 12.66 23.79 34.20
CA GLY A 13 12.48 23.34 35.58
C GLY A 13 11.49 22.20 35.70
N HIS A 14 10.73 22.20 36.78
CA HIS A 14 9.66 21.23 37.03
C HIS A 14 8.33 21.97 37.20
N ILE A 15 7.33 21.58 36.42
CA ILE A 15 5.97 22.10 36.50
C ILE A 15 5.04 20.90 36.79
N GLU A 16 4.23 21.01 37.83
CA GLU A 16 3.23 20.00 38.19
C GLU A 16 1.88 20.67 38.41
N GLY A 17 0.83 20.07 37.86
CA GLY A 17 -0.56 20.50 38.04
C GLY A 17 -1.53 19.47 37.47
N ASN A 18 -2.83 19.69 37.65
CA ASN A 18 -3.83 18.85 36.99
C ASN A 18 -3.78 19.06 35.47
N VAL A 19 -3.70 20.32 35.06
CA VAL A 19 -3.50 20.75 33.67
C VAL A 19 -2.35 21.77 33.63
N VAL A 20 -1.42 21.60 32.70
CA VAL A 20 -0.34 22.53 32.39
C VAL A 20 -0.47 22.97 30.94
N ALA A 21 -0.82 24.25 30.73
CA ALA A 21 -0.93 24.84 29.40
C ALA A 21 0.13 25.94 29.20
N LEU A 22 1.06 25.73 28.27
CA LEU A 22 2.06 26.72 27.86
C LEU A 22 1.71 27.20 26.45
N ILE A 23 1.38 28.49 26.32
CA ILE A 23 0.82 29.07 25.10
C ILE A 23 1.60 30.31 24.70
N ALA A 24 2.36 30.20 23.62
CA ALA A 24 3.14 31.29 23.03
C ALA A 24 3.52 30.97 21.57
N PRO A 25 3.91 31.96 20.74
CA PRO A 25 4.42 31.69 19.39
C PRO A 25 5.57 30.66 19.36
N THR A 26 6.41 30.64 20.39
CA THR A 26 7.41 29.59 20.63
C THR A 26 7.24 29.00 22.03
N VAL A 27 7.16 27.69 22.13
CA VAL A 27 7.09 26.95 23.39
C VAL A 27 8.18 25.87 23.40
N ASN A 28 9.04 25.88 24.41
CA ASN A 28 10.11 24.89 24.59
C ASN A 28 10.04 24.25 25.97
N ASN A 29 10.03 22.91 26.04
CA ASN A 29 10.18 22.14 27.26
C ASN A 29 11.50 21.35 27.23
N GLU A 30 12.45 21.75 28.06
CA GLU A 30 13.68 20.98 28.36
C GLU A 30 13.67 20.42 29.79
N GLY A 31 12.72 20.88 30.61
CA GLY A 31 12.47 20.41 31.97
C GLY A 31 11.50 19.23 32.05
N THR A 32 10.74 19.18 33.14
CA THR A 32 9.68 18.18 33.38
C THR A 32 8.34 18.86 33.53
N ILE A 33 7.31 18.30 32.89
CA ILE A 33 5.91 18.66 33.07
C ILE A 33 5.14 17.42 33.54
N LYS A 34 4.34 17.56 34.59
CA LYS A 34 3.47 16.50 35.11
C LYS A 34 2.02 16.99 35.22
N GLY A 35 1.10 16.25 34.60
CA GLY A 35 -0.31 16.62 34.43
C GLY A 35 -0.75 16.58 32.97
N ASP A 36 -2.05 16.73 32.72
CA ASP A 36 -2.56 16.94 31.36
C ASP A 36 -1.86 18.15 30.75
N THR A 37 -1.26 17.97 29.58
CA THR A 37 -0.33 18.97 29.02
C THR A 37 -0.83 19.50 27.70
N ALA A 38 -0.84 20.83 27.56
CA ALA A 38 -1.04 21.54 26.31
C ALA A 38 0.16 22.46 26.03
N LEU A 39 0.97 22.13 25.03
CA LEU A 39 1.97 23.05 24.48
C LEU A 39 1.42 23.56 23.13
N ALA A 40 1.08 24.84 23.05
CA ALA A 40 0.36 25.38 21.89
C ALA A 40 0.99 26.66 21.34
N ALA A 41 1.21 26.70 20.03
CA ALA A 41 1.83 27.82 19.34
C ALA A 41 0.97 28.38 18.20
N GLY A 42 0.45 29.59 18.38
CA GLY A 42 -0.41 30.32 17.43
C GLY A 42 -0.81 31.71 17.94
N THR A 43 -1.72 32.39 17.23
CA THR A 43 -2.19 33.74 17.60
C THR A 43 -3.40 33.73 18.56
N GLY A 44 -4.08 32.60 18.63
CA GLY A 44 -5.19 32.34 19.54
C GLY A 44 -5.23 30.85 19.84
N VAL A 45 -5.55 30.49 21.08
CA VAL A 45 -5.69 29.10 21.50
C VAL A 45 -6.97 28.95 22.29
N LEU A 46 -7.76 27.93 21.95
CA LEU A 46 -8.95 27.52 22.67
C LEU A 46 -8.67 26.14 23.27
N LEU A 47 -8.85 26.04 24.58
CA LEU A 47 -8.73 24.80 25.34
C LEU A 47 -10.14 24.30 25.64
N ASP A 48 -10.41 23.04 25.31
CA ASP A 48 -11.66 22.38 25.64
C ASP A 48 -11.44 21.32 26.73
N PHE A 49 -12.38 21.22 27.66
CA PHE A 49 -12.27 20.41 28.87
C PHE A 49 -13.52 19.54 29.06
N ASP A 50 -13.31 18.28 29.48
CA ASP A 50 -14.39 17.42 29.96
C ASP A 50 -14.15 17.09 31.44
N GLY A 51 -14.97 17.68 32.32
CA GLY A 51 -14.75 17.67 33.76
C GLY A 51 -13.41 18.31 34.13
N ASP A 52 -12.52 17.53 34.75
CA ASP A 52 -11.20 17.98 35.22
C ASP A 52 -10.07 17.70 34.20
N GLY A 53 -10.37 17.12 33.04
CA GLY A 53 -9.39 16.69 32.05
C GLY A 53 -9.40 17.52 30.76
N LEU A 54 -8.23 17.69 30.16
CA LEU A 54 -8.09 18.35 28.85
C LEU A 54 -8.63 17.43 27.74
N LEU A 55 -9.51 17.96 26.88
CA LEU A 55 -10.12 17.20 25.78
C LEU A 55 -9.45 17.49 24.44
N SER A 56 -9.34 18.77 24.09
CA SER A 56 -8.75 19.23 22.82
C SER A 56 -8.13 20.63 22.93
N VAL A 57 -7.24 20.94 21.97
CA VAL A 57 -6.62 22.26 21.82
C VAL A 57 -6.82 22.71 20.38
N GLN A 58 -7.44 23.87 20.18
CA GLN A 58 -7.56 24.49 18.87
C GLN A 58 -6.67 25.73 18.80
N VAL A 59 -5.97 25.89 17.68
CA VAL A 59 -5.02 26.99 17.46
C VAL A 59 -5.42 27.81 16.24
N GLU A 60 -5.52 29.13 16.40
CA GLU A 60 -5.64 30.10 15.31
C GLU A 60 -4.28 30.30 14.63
N ALA A 61 -4.28 30.33 13.30
CA ALA A 61 -3.06 30.44 12.51
C ALA A 61 -2.30 31.74 12.80
N SER A 62 -0.97 31.63 12.85
CA SER A 62 -0.07 32.76 13.08
C SER A 62 0.58 33.25 11.80
N THR A 63 0.65 34.57 11.62
CA THR A 63 1.49 35.20 10.58
C THR A 63 2.99 35.16 10.89
N LEU A 64 3.36 34.59 12.04
CA LEU A 64 4.74 34.31 12.45
C LEU A 64 4.97 32.79 12.40
N GLN A 65 6.23 32.38 12.22
CA GLN A 65 6.61 31.00 12.47
C GLN A 65 6.24 30.60 13.90
N THR A 66 5.68 29.39 14.04
CA THR A 66 5.26 28.85 15.34
C THR A 66 6.02 27.57 15.61
N LEU A 67 6.51 27.42 16.83
CA LEU A 67 7.32 26.28 17.23
C LEU A 67 6.85 25.76 18.59
N VAL A 68 6.58 24.47 18.65
CA VAL A 68 6.48 23.71 19.90
C VAL A 68 7.61 22.70 19.91
N GLU A 69 8.40 22.69 20.97
CA GLU A 69 9.52 21.76 21.13
C GLU A 69 9.48 21.09 22.51
N ASN A 70 9.59 19.77 22.51
CA ASN A 70 9.83 18.98 23.72
C ASN A 70 11.15 18.20 23.58
N LYS A 71 12.13 18.57 24.42
CA LYS A 71 13.38 17.84 24.64
C LYS A 71 13.41 17.15 26.02
N GLY A 72 12.56 17.61 26.93
CA GLY A 72 12.47 17.13 28.31
C GLY A 72 11.48 15.97 28.48
N LEU A 73 10.87 15.92 29.66
CA LEU A 73 9.85 14.95 30.04
C LEU A 73 8.47 15.59 30.12
N ILE A 74 7.47 14.94 29.56
CA ILE A 74 6.05 15.20 29.80
C ILE A 74 5.42 13.91 30.34
N GLN A 75 4.74 13.98 31.49
CA GLN A 75 4.06 12.85 32.11
C GLN A 75 2.59 13.20 32.40
N ALA A 76 1.67 12.54 31.70
CA ALA A 76 0.23 12.75 31.71
C ALA A 76 -0.53 11.40 31.82
N ASP A 77 -0.12 10.54 32.76
CA ASP A 77 -0.69 9.19 32.93
C ASP A 77 -2.21 9.22 33.16
N GLY A 78 -2.95 8.42 32.39
CA GLY A 78 -4.42 8.37 32.37
C GLY A 78 -5.08 9.59 31.71
N GLY A 79 -4.28 10.49 31.16
CA GLY A 79 -4.67 11.80 30.65
C GLY A 79 -4.18 12.06 29.22
N VAL A 80 -3.85 13.31 28.91
CA VAL A 80 -3.46 13.72 27.56
C VAL A 80 -2.24 14.63 27.52
N ALA A 81 -1.38 14.43 26.53
CA ALA A 81 -0.34 15.38 26.14
C ALA A 81 -0.57 15.85 24.70
N ILE A 82 -0.89 17.13 24.52
CA ILE A 82 -1.15 17.77 23.23
C ILE A 82 -0.06 18.79 22.94
N LEU A 83 0.68 18.59 21.86
CA LEU A 83 1.65 19.54 21.32
C LEU A 83 1.13 20.00 19.96
N THR A 84 0.84 21.29 19.81
CA THR A 84 0.24 21.81 18.59
C THR A 84 0.82 23.16 18.13
N ALA A 85 1.09 23.29 16.83
CA ALA A 85 1.56 24.54 16.23
C ALA A 85 0.82 24.84 14.92
N ARG A 86 0.46 26.12 14.69
CA ARG A 86 -0.23 26.54 13.46
C ARG A 86 0.35 27.82 12.84
N GLY A 87 0.85 27.67 11.62
CA GLY A 87 1.30 28.74 10.75
C GLY A 87 0.23 29.22 9.75
N ALA A 88 0.35 30.45 9.26
CA ALA A 88 -0.57 31.01 8.25
C ALA A 88 -0.16 30.72 6.80
N SER A 89 1.06 30.25 6.55
CA SER A 89 1.59 29.97 5.21
C SER A 89 2.82 29.05 5.26
N GLU A 90 3.26 28.55 4.10
CA GLU A 90 4.53 27.83 3.92
C GLU A 90 5.74 28.54 4.56
N ALA A 91 5.88 29.85 4.34
CA ALA A 91 7.01 30.63 4.88
C ALA A 91 6.97 30.75 6.42
N MET A 92 5.77 30.60 6.99
CA MET A 92 5.48 30.80 8.42
C MET A 92 4.86 29.53 9.02
N LYS A 93 5.28 28.35 8.58
CA LYS A 93 4.68 27.09 9.00
C LYS A 93 4.75 26.87 10.52
N GLY A 94 3.79 26.08 11.02
CA GLY A 94 3.81 25.57 12.38
C GLY A 94 4.62 24.29 12.45
N VAL A 95 5.54 24.23 13.41
CA VAL A 95 6.44 23.09 13.61
C VAL A 95 6.27 22.54 15.02
N VAL A 96 6.07 21.22 15.12
CA VAL A 96 6.10 20.48 16.38
C VAL A 96 7.29 19.53 16.37
N ASN A 97 8.19 19.69 17.34
CA ASN A 97 9.36 18.85 17.53
C ASN A 97 9.26 18.08 18.85
N ASN A 98 9.39 16.77 18.80
CA ASN A 98 9.66 15.96 19.98
C ASN A 98 11.00 15.24 19.80
N SER A 99 11.94 15.42 20.73
CA SER A 99 13.13 14.59 20.88
C SER A 99 13.31 14.04 22.29
N GLY A 100 12.51 14.54 23.24
CA GLY A 100 12.42 14.04 24.60
C GLY A 100 11.46 12.86 24.76
N ARG A 101 10.95 12.71 25.99
CA ARG A 101 10.03 11.64 26.37
C ARG A 101 8.65 12.19 26.71
N ILE A 102 7.61 11.56 26.19
CA ILE A 102 6.21 11.83 26.53
C ILE A 102 5.57 10.52 26.98
N GLU A 103 5.07 10.51 28.22
CA GLU A 103 4.37 9.37 28.82
C GLU A 103 2.93 9.78 29.15
N ALA A 104 1.96 9.17 28.51
CA ALA A 104 0.55 9.23 28.87
C ALA A 104 0.03 7.78 29.00
N LYS A 105 0.57 7.04 29.98
CA LYS A 105 0.26 5.61 30.14
C LYS A 105 -1.20 5.41 30.51
N THR A 106 -1.80 4.30 30.10
CA THR A 106 -3.14 3.92 30.58
C THR A 106 -3.13 3.76 32.10
N LEU A 107 -4.07 4.42 32.77
CA LEU A 107 -4.26 4.33 34.22
C LEU A 107 -5.67 3.82 34.53
N ALA A 108 -5.75 2.64 35.16
CA ALA A 108 -7.00 1.92 35.38
C ALA A 108 -7.79 1.74 34.07
N ASN A 109 -8.93 2.43 33.93
CA ASN A 109 -9.81 2.35 32.76
C ASN A 109 -9.72 3.60 31.86
N LYS A 110 -8.73 4.48 32.08
CA LYS A 110 -8.52 5.69 31.28
C LYS A 110 -7.31 5.52 30.38
N ASN A 111 -7.59 5.45 29.08
CA ASN A 111 -6.57 5.39 28.04
C ASN A 111 -5.88 6.75 27.92
N GLY A 112 -4.57 6.78 28.11
CA GLY A 112 -3.82 8.01 27.89
C GLY A 112 -3.54 8.25 26.40
N ARG A 113 -3.41 9.52 26.02
CA ARG A 113 -3.29 9.96 24.63
C ARG A 113 -2.13 10.94 24.43
N ILE A 114 -1.42 10.81 23.33
CA ILE A 114 -0.40 11.77 22.88
C ILE A 114 -0.77 12.27 21.49
N LEU A 115 -0.82 13.58 21.31
CA LEU A 115 -1.17 14.21 20.04
C LEU A 115 -0.09 15.23 19.65
N LEU A 116 0.63 14.96 18.58
CA LEU A 116 1.61 15.86 17.96
C LEU A 116 1.02 16.40 16.66
N LEU A 117 0.53 17.65 16.68
CA LEU A 117 -0.36 18.17 15.66
C LEU A 117 0.18 19.47 15.03
N ALA A 118 0.24 19.51 13.71
CA ALA A 118 0.43 20.76 12.98
C ALA A 118 -0.59 20.88 11.84
N ASP A 119 -0.66 22.05 11.23
CA ASP A 119 -1.58 22.35 10.13
C ASP A 119 -1.42 21.39 8.93
N MET A 120 -2.53 20.99 8.30
CA MET A 120 -2.54 20.06 7.16
C MET A 120 -2.25 20.71 5.80
N GLN A 121 -2.08 22.04 5.72
CA GLN A 121 -1.67 22.71 4.49
C GLN A 121 -0.16 22.88 4.42
N HIS A 122 0.47 23.26 5.54
CA HIS A 122 1.89 23.64 5.56
C HIS A 122 2.67 23.15 6.79
N GLY A 123 2.00 22.56 7.78
CA GLY A 123 2.58 22.21 9.07
C GLY A 123 3.55 21.03 9.00
N GLU A 124 4.44 20.95 9.98
CA GLU A 124 5.43 19.88 10.09
C GLU A 124 5.49 19.31 11.51
N VAL A 125 5.46 17.98 11.62
CA VAL A 125 5.72 17.25 12.86
C VAL A 125 7.03 16.47 12.69
N ASN A 126 7.95 16.66 13.62
CA ASN A 126 9.20 15.91 13.74
C ASN A 126 9.17 15.09 15.03
N ALA A 127 8.91 13.79 14.92
CA ALA A 127 8.84 12.89 16.06
C ALA A 127 10.12 12.07 16.20
N ALA A 128 10.81 12.25 17.33
CA ALA A 128 11.94 11.46 17.81
C ALA A 128 11.74 11.16 19.31
N GLY A 129 12.70 10.48 19.94
CA GLY A 129 12.65 10.17 21.36
C GLY A 129 11.68 9.02 21.69
N GLU A 130 10.96 9.12 22.81
CA GLU A 130 10.10 8.06 23.32
C GLU A 130 8.67 8.57 23.57
N LEU A 131 7.69 7.89 22.97
CA LEU A 131 6.26 8.15 23.13
C LEU A 131 5.59 6.90 23.70
N THR A 132 4.93 7.01 24.85
CA THR A 132 4.21 5.88 25.47
C THR A 132 2.80 6.29 25.85
N ALA A 133 1.79 5.71 25.18
CA ALA A 133 0.38 5.98 25.45
C ALA A 133 -0.50 4.87 24.86
N HIS A 134 -1.80 4.86 25.14
CA HIS A 134 -2.70 3.93 24.42
C HIS A 134 -3.00 4.39 23.00
N PHE A 135 -3.06 5.71 22.81
CA PHE A 135 -3.26 6.32 21.50
C PHE A 135 -2.19 7.37 21.27
N VAL A 136 -1.49 7.26 20.15
CA VAL A 136 -0.52 8.26 19.69
C VAL A 136 -0.97 8.77 18.33
N GLU A 137 -0.90 10.07 18.12
CA GLU A 137 -1.21 10.70 16.85
C GLU A 137 -0.09 11.66 16.42
N THR A 138 0.34 11.53 15.17
CA THR A 138 1.27 12.44 14.50
C THR A 138 0.65 12.92 13.20
N SER A 139 0.10 14.13 13.21
CA SER A 139 -0.72 14.67 12.11
C SER A 139 -0.25 16.05 11.71
N ALA A 140 0.07 16.24 10.43
CA ALA A 140 0.57 17.49 9.86
C ALA A 140 0.65 17.37 8.33
N ALA A 141 0.78 18.48 7.59
CA ALA A 141 1.04 18.39 6.14
C ALA A 141 2.25 17.48 5.84
N LYS A 142 3.30 17.57 6.67
CA LYS A 142 4.46 16.70 6.63
C LYS A 142 4.78 16.08 7.98
N VAL A 143 4.93 14.76 8.01
CA VAL A 143 5.35 14.01 9.21
C VAL A 143 6.72 13.36 8.97
N ASN A 144 7.70 13.71 9.80
CA ASN A 144 9.02 13.09 9.84
C ASN A 144 9.17 12.27 11.11
N LEU A 145 9.70 11.05 10.97
CA LEU A 145 9.92 10.12 12.06
C LEU A 145 11.41 9.80 12.11
N ASP A 146 12.03 9.99 13.27
CA ASP A 146 13.42 9.59 13.49
C ASP A 146 13.54 8.07 13.48
N GLN A 147 14.68 7.57 13.00
CA GLN A 147 14.93 6.12 12.92
C GLN A 147 14.87 5.43 14.30
N ASN A 148 15.21 6.16 15.37
CA ASN A 148 15.24 5.66 16.75
C ASN A 148 13.99 6.08 17.55
N LEU A 149 12.98 6.69 16.91
CA LEU A 149 11.71 6.97 17.56
C LEU A 149 11.12 5.66 18.10
N LYS A 150 10.84 5.64 19.39
CA LYS A 150 10.12 4.53 20.03
C LYS A 150 8.71 4.97 20.33
N VAL A 151 7.74 4.26 19.77
CA VAL A 151 6.34 4.40 20.11
C VAL A 151 5.88 3.10 20.75
N ASP A 152 5.42 3.17 21.99
CA ASP A 152 4.79 2.05 22.71
C ASP A 152 3.31 2.39 22.90
N THR A 153 2.43 1.71 22.15
CA THR A 153 0.99 1.96 22.17
C THR A 153 0.24 1.15 23.23
N GLN A 154 0.93 0.32 24.03
CA GLN A 154 0.32 -0.50 25.09
C GLN A 154 -0.89 -1.33 24.62
N GLY A 155 -0.81 -1.90 23.42
CA GLY A 155 -1.89 -2.66 22.77
C GLY A 155 -2.93 -1.81 22.02
N GLY A 156 -2.77 -0.49 21.99
CA GLY A 156 -3.64 0.44 21.29
C GLY A 156 -3.16 0.78 19.89
N GLU A 157 -3.16 2.06 19.52
CA GLU A 157 -2.95 2.51 18.14
C GLU A 157 -2.04 3.73 18.03
N TRP A 158 -1.21 3.74 16.99
CA TRP A 158 -0.52 4.93 16.50
C TRP A 158 -1.07 5.34 15.13
N LEU A 159 -1.65 6.54 15.06
CA LEU A 159 -2.08 7.19 13.84
C LEU A 159 -0.98 8.11 13.29
N ILE A 160 -0.57 7.88 12.05
CA ILE A 160 0.32 8.74 11.27
C ILE A 160 -0.51 9.32 10.14
N ASP A 161 -0.78 10.63 10.17
CA ASP A 161 -1.71 11.29 9.24
C ASP A 161 -1.09 12.51 8.53
N PRO A 162 -0.27 12.28 7.48
CA PRO A 162 0.18 13.34 6.59
C PRO A 162 -0.66 13.50 5.32
N VAL A 163 -0.42 14.55 4.55
CA VAL A 163 -1.03 14.71 3.22
C VAL A 163 -0.51 13.67 2.24
N ASP A 164 0.81 13.45 2.23
CA ASP A 164 1.51 12.40 1.47
C ASP A 164 2.60 11.81 2.36
N ILE A 165 2.99 10.55 2.11
CA ILE A 165 4.11 9.96 2.84
C ILE A 165 5.00 9.08 1.97
N VAL A 166 6.31 9.27 2.16
CA VAL A 166 7.34 8.31 1.77
C VAL A 166 7.85 7.63 3.04
N ILE A 167 7.56 6.35 3.17
CA ILE A 167 8.11 5.47 4.20
C ILE A 167 9.50 5.04 3.74
N ASP A 168 10.48 5.83 4.17
CA ASP A 168 11.91 5.54 4.06
C ASP A 168 12.38 4.64 5.22
N ALA A 169 13.68 4.36 5.27
CA ALA A 169 14.27 3.48 6.29
C ALA A 169 14.04 3.97 7.73
N ALA A 170 14.02 5.29 7.96
CA ALA A 170 13.80 5.84 9.28
C ALA A 170 12.34 5.61 9.72
N LYS A 171 11.38 5.96 8.85
CA LYS A 171 9.95 5.74 9.13
C LYS A 171 9.61 4.26 9.28
N ALA A 172 10.18 3.40 8.45
CA ALA A 172 10.01 1.95 8.55
C ALA A 172 10.52 1.40 9.89
N SER A 173 11.66 1.88 10.40
CA SER A 173 12.19 1.49 11.71
C SER A 173 11.24 1.88 12.85
N ALA A 174 10.72 3.10 12.82
CA ALA A 174 9.76 3.58 13.81
C ALA A 174 8.45 2.77 13.78
N ILE A 175 7.90 2.51 12.59
CA ILE A 175 6.67 1.71 12.40
C ILE A 175 6.86 0.28 12.92
N GLN A 176 7.98 -0.37 12.61
CA GLN A 176 8.27 -1.73 13.11
C GLN A 176 8.36 -1.78 14.64
N THR A 177 8.97 -0.76 15.24
CA THR A 177 9.05 -0.64 16.71
C THR A 177 7.66 -0.53 17.31
N ALA A 178 6.79 0.30 16.74
CA ALA A 178 5.42 0.49 17.21
C ALA A 178 4.55 -0.77 17.05
N LEU A 179 4.69 -1.48 15.93
CA LEU A 179 3.98 -2.73 15.65
C LEU A 179 4.32 -3.86 16.64
N ALA A 180 5.41 -3.76 17.40
CA ALA A 180 5.70 -4.69 18.49
C ALA A 180 4.79 -4.50 19.72
N SER A 181 4.15 -3.34 19.85
CA SER A 181 3.34 -2.95 21.01
C SER A 181 1.85 -2.77 20.73
N GLY A 182 1.45 -2.49 19.48
CA GLY A 182 0.05 -2.37 19.08
C GLY A 182 -0.10 -2.07 17.60
N ASN A 183 -1.26 -1.55 17.19
CA ASN A 183 -1.58 -1.30 15.80
C ASN A 183 -0.95 0.02 15.29
N VAL A 184 -0.68 0.09 14.00
CA VAL A 184 -0.24 1.31 13.32
C VAL A 184 -1.16 1.58 12.13
N THR A 185 -1.67 2.79 12.05
CA THR A 185 -2.43 3.29 10.91
C THR A 185 -1.67 4.44 10.26
N VAL A 186 -1.31 4.27 8.99
CA VAL A 186 -0.80 5.34 8.13
C VAL A 186 -1.93 5.79 7.24
N SER A 187 -2.39 7.02 7.40
CA SER A 187 -3.48 7.61 6.62
C SER A 187 -2.97 8.80 5.83
N THR A 188 -3.28 8.83 4.54
CA THR A 188 -3.28 10.06 3.74
C THR A 188 -4.69 10.37 3.21
N ALA A 189 -5.62 9.44 3.40
CA ALA A 189 -7.02 9.59 3.05
C ALA A 189 -7.64 10.79 3.76
N ASP A 190 -8.47 11.56 3.04
CA ASP A 190 -9.28 12.62 3.62
C ASP A 190 -10.22 12.03 4.68
N GLY A 191 -9.78 12.00 5.93
CA GLY A 191 -10.60 11.67 7.09
C GLY A 191 -11.42 12.89 7.49
N ALA A 192 -12.74 12.75 7.49
CA ALA A 192 -13.64 13.72 8.11
C ALA A 192 -13.24 13.90 9.59
N GLU A 193 -13.12 15.15 10.02
CA GLU A 193 -12.76 15.64 11.37
C GLU A 193 -11.26 15.65 11.74
N ASN A 194 -10.47 16.45 11.04
CA ASN A 194 -9.49 17.27 11.77
C ASN A 194 -10.16 18.62 12.13
N PRO A 195 -9.84 19.26 13.28
CA PRO A 195 -10.36 20.57 13.66
C PRO A 195 -10.04 21.72 12.67
N TRP A 196 -9.21 21.48 11.63
CA TRP A 196 -8.55 22.48 10.81
C TRP A 196 -8.92 22.48 9.31
N GLY A 197 -9.71 21.53 8.81
CA GLY A 197 -10.14 21.40 7.40
C GLY A 197 -9.36 20.36 6.59
N LYS A 198 -9.78 20.15 5.32
CA LYS A 198 -9.28 19.08 4.41
C LYS A 198 -7.75 19.03 4.26
N ASN A 199 -7.22 17.85 3.94
CA ASN A 199 -5.80 17.62 3.72
C ASN A 199 -5.29 18.39 2.49
N GLY A 200 -4.21 19.17 2.67
CA GLY A 200 -3.41 19.73 1.58
C GLY A 200 -3.90 21.02 0.93
N THR A 201 -3.02 21.57 0.07
CA THR A 201 -3.25 22.76 -0.78
C THR A 201 -3.98 22.44 -2.09
N GLY A 202 -4.38 21.17 -2.29
CA GLY A 202 -5.07 20.66 -3.48
C GLY A 202 -4.15 20.17 -4.62
N SER A 203 -2.82 20.16 -4.45
CA SER A 203 -1.86 19.63 -5.44
C SER A 203 -1.35 18.22 -5.15
N ASP A 204 -1.34 17.82 -3.89
CA ASP A 204 -0.74 16.57 -3.46
C ASP A 204 -1.71 15.41 -3.66
N PRO A 205 -1.26 14.30 -4.24
CA PRO A 205 -2.13 13.20 -4.62
C PRO A 205 -2.78 12.43 -3.48
N GLY A 206 -2.19 12.45 -2.29
CA GLY A 206 -2.58 11.60 -1.17
C GLY A 206 -2.15 10.14 -1.36
N ASP A 207 -0.91 9.94 -1.78
CA ASP A 207 -0.29 8.63 -1.97
C ASP A 207 0.52 8.20 -0.74
N ILE A 208 0.59 6.88 -0.53
CA ILE A 208 1.53 6.24 0.39
C ILE A 208 2.60 5.53 -0.44
N HIS A 209 3.87 5.89 -0.24
CA HIS A 209 5.01 5.23 -0.87
C HIS A 209 5.82 4.42 0.14
N ILE A 210 5.89 3.10 -0.03
CA ILE A 210 6.68 2.19 0.79
C ILE A 210 8.02 1.96 0.07
N ASN A 211 9.07 2.64 0.51
CA ASN A 211 10.39 2.61 -0.12
C ASN A 211 11.47 1.94 0.76
N ALA A 212 11.08 1.40 1.91
CA ALA A 212 11.95 0.61 2.78
C ALA A 212 11.17 -0.59 3.35
N ASP A 213 11.92 -1.64 3.68
CA ASP A 213 11.33 -2.88 4.17
C ASP A 213 10.68 -2.69 5.55
N ILE A 214 9.53 -3.33 5.74
CA ILE A 214 8.81 -3.38 7.03
C ILE A 214 8.51 -4.84 7.32
N THR A 215 9.00 -5.35 8.45
CA THR A 215 8.71 -6.71 8.93
C THR A 215 8.03 -6.64 10.28
N TRP A 216 6.91 -7.34 10.43
CA TRP A 216 6.19 -7.43 11.69
C TRP A 216 5.52 -8.80 11.85
N ASN A 217 5.32 -9.22 13.10
CA ASN A 217 4.86 -10.59 13.43
C ASN A 217 3.58 -10.65 14.27
N SER A 218 3.05 -9.50 14.66
CA SER A 218 1.84 -9.32 15.46
C SER A 218 1.21 -7.96 15.15
N ASN A 219 -0.04 -7.75 15.59
CA ASN A 219 -0.79 -6.51 15.36
C ASN A 219 -1.08 -6.20 13.88
N THR A 220 -1.80 -5.10 13.65
CA THR A 220 -2.26 -4.69 12.32
C THR A 220 -1.50 -3.47 11.84
N LEU A 221 -0.98 -3.55 10.62
CA LEU A 221 -0.59 -2.37 9.84
C LEU A 221 -1.75 -2.00 8.90
N THR A 222 -2.27 -0.80 9.04
CA THR A 222 -3.31 -0.23 8.18
C THR A 222 -2.72 0.89 7.33
N LEU A 223 -2.89 0.79 6.01
CA LEU A 223 -2.48 1.80 5.04
C LEU A 223 -3.75 2.36 4.37
N ASN A 224 -4.10 3.61 4.65
CA ASN A 224 -5.27 4.28 4.10
C ASN A 224 -4.82 5.43 3.18
N ALA A 225 -4.63 5.15 1.90
CA ALA A 225 -4.27 6.17 0.93
C ALA A 225 -5.51 6.90 0.38
N ASN A 226 -5.42 8.22 0.18
CA ASN A 226 -6.45 8.96 -0.57
C ASN A 226 -6.48 8.55 -2.04
N ARG A 227 -5.33 8.15 -2.59
CA ARG A 227 -5.19 7.67 -3.96
C ARG A 227 -4.43 6.36 -4.00
N ASP A 228 -3.13 6.35 -4.23
CA ASP A 228 -2.38 5.11 -4.47
C ASP A 228 -1.58 4.64 -3.26
N ILE A 229 -1.46 3.32 -3.13
CA ILE A 229 -0.44 2.69 -2.27
C ILE A 229 0.64 2.14 -3.21
N ASN A 230 1.83 2.70 -3.17
CA ASN A 230 2.96 2.35 -4.01
C ASN A 230 3.98 1.54 -3.20
N ILE A 231 4.07 0.23 -3.44
CA ILE A 231 4.96 -0.71 -2.76
C ILE A 231 6.23 -0.90 -3.59
N ASN A 232 7.33 -0.26 -3.19
CA ASN A 232 8.64 -0.32 -3.85
C ASN A 232 9.70 -1.07 -3.03
N ALA A 233 9.31 -1.58 -1.86
CA ALA A 233 10.14 -2.37 -0.94
C ALA A 233 9.31 -3.55 -0.39
N VAL A 234 9.90 -4.36 0.48
CA VAL A 234 9.28 -5.60 0.98
C VAL A 234 8.48 -5.32 2.25
N LEU A 235 7.18 -5.63 2.22
CA LEU A 235 6.36 -5.77 3.42
C LEU A 235 6.32 -7.25 3.81
N THR A 236 6.72 -7.59 5.04
CA THR A 236 6.66 -8.98 5.55
C THR A 236 5.74 -9.08 6.75
N ALA A 237 4.57 -9.68 6.55
CA ALA A 237 3.54 -9.90 7.56
C ALA A 237 3.57 -11.36 8.08
N ASP A 238 4.37 -11.59 9.12
CA ASP A 238 4.61 -12.92 9.71
C ASP A 238 3.71 -13.19 10.94
N GLY A 239 3.75 -14.39 11.51
CA GLY A 239 3.09 -14.73 12.76
C GLY A 239 1.57 -14.49 12.75
N THR A 240 1.08 -13.69 13.71
CA THR A 240 -0.35 -13.35 13.85
C THR A 240 -0.69 -11.99 13.27
N SER A 241 0.24 -11.35 12.56
CA SER A 241 0.06 -10.02 11.99
C SER A 241 -1.07 -9.95 10.97
N ARG A 242 -1.60 -8.74 10.79
CA ARG A 242 -2.59 -8.41 9.76
C ARG A 242 -2.12 -7.21 8.93
N LEU A 243 -2.51 -7.19 7.67
CA LEU A 243 -2.33 -6.07 6.75
C LEU A 243 -3.68 -5.61 6.21
N VAL A 244 -3.93 -4.31 6.31
CA VAL A 244 -5.10 -3.65 5.70
C VAL A 244 -4.60 -2.57 4.76
N MET A 245 -5.07 -2.58 3.51
CA MET A 245 -4.71 -1.59 2.49
C MET A 245 -5.98 -1.01 1.86
N ASN A 246 -6.19 0.30 2.00
CA ASN A 246 -7.32 1.00 1.42
C ASN A 246 -6.83 2.14 0.53
N THR A 247 -7.45 2.27 -0.63
CA THR A 247 -7.15 3.28 -1.65
C THR A 247 -8.41 4.07 -1.96
N GLY A 248 -8.33 5.39 -2.01
CA GLY A 248 -9.47 6.25 -2.35
C GLY A 248 -9.67 6.45 -3.87
N GLY A 249 -10.91 6.80 -4.24
CA GLY A 249 -11.29 7.15 -5.62
C GLY A 249 -10.92 6.06 -6.64
N SER A 250 -10.13 6.44 -7.66
CA SER A 250 -9.61 5.52 -8.69
C SER A 250 -8.21 4.99 -8.38
N GLY A 251 -7.76 5.11 -7.14
CA GLY A 251 -6.45 4.65 -6.68
C GLY A 251 -6.30 3.13 -6.66
N ALA A 252 -5.06 2.66 -6.59
CA ALA A 252 -4.74 1.25 -6.59
C ALA A 252 -3.52 0.91 -5.72
N VAL A 253 -3.45 -0.36 -5.30
CA VAL A 253 -2.23 -0.96 -4.76
C VAL A 253 -1.31 -1.33 -5.94
N LYS A 254 -0.17 -0.65 -6.01
CA LYS A 254 0.78 -0.71 -7.10
C LYS A 254 2.11 -1.24 -6.59
N VAL A 255 2.61 -2.31 -7.20
CA VAL A 255 3.93 -2.83 -6.88
C VAL A 255 4.96 -2.36 -7.91
N GLY A 256 6.11 -1.88 -7.44
CA GLY A 256 7.21 -1.43 -8.29
C GLY A 256 7.89 -2.60 -9.01
N PHE A 257 8.19 -2.45 -10.30
CA PHE A 257 9.00 -3.43 -11.04
C PHE A 257 10.47 -3.37 -10.66
N ALA A 258 11.16 -4.51 -10.74
CA ALA A 258 12.61 -4.55 -10.57
C ALA A 258 13.30 -3.69 -11.66
N PRO A 259 14.36 -2.94 -11.32
CA PRO A 259 15.09 -2.15 -12.30
C PRO A 259 15.73 -3.05 -13.36
N GLY A 260 15.75 -2.58 -14.62
CA GLY A 260 16.52 -3.22 -15.69
C GLY A 260 15.87 -4.43 -16.36
N GLU A 261 14.54 -4.52 -16.42
CA GLU A 261 13.79 -5.62 -17.06
C GLU A 261 14.09 -7.01 -16.46
N ALA A 262 14.58 -7.08 -15.22
CA ALA A 262 14.63 -8.34 -14.49
C ALA A 262 13.18 -8.85 -14.33
N ASN A 263 12.95 -10.13 -14.65
CA ASN A 263 11.64 -10.80 -14.52
C ASN A 263 11.22 -10.87 -13.03
N GLY A 264 10.81 -9.75 -12.46
CA GLY A 264 10.48 -9.62 -11.04
C GLY A 264 10.07 -8.21 -10.63
N PHE A 265 9.84 -8.06 -9.33
CA PHE A 265 9.36 -6.84 -8.70
C PHE A 265 10.41 -6.30 -7.71
N ALA A 266 10.44 -4.98 -7.56
CA ALA A 266 11.25 -4.29 -6.56
C ALA A 266 10.55 -4.29 -5.18
N GLY A 267 9.23 -4.10 -5.18
CA GLY A 267 8.42 -4.28 -3.98
C GLY A 267 7.69 -5.63 -3.97
N ARG A 268 7.25 -6.08 -2.79
CA ARG A 268 6.36 -7.25 -2.63
C ARG A 268 5.72 -7.29 -1.25
N VAL A 269 4.70 -8.12 -1.08
CA VAL A 269 4.03 -8.36 0.21
C VAL A 269 4.10 -9.84 0.58
N ASP A 270 5.02 -10.16 1.49
CA ASP A 270 5.31 -11.52 1.93
C ASP A 270 4.41 -11.92 3.11
N PHE A 271 3.85 -13.14 3.05
CA PHE A 271 3.14 -13.81 4.15
C PHE A 271 3.78 -15.17 4.44
N PRO A 272 5.00 -15.23 5.02
CA PRO A 272 5.79 -16.45 5.09
C PRO A 272 5.03 -17.61 5.75
N GLY A 273 4.85 -18.71 5.01
CA GLY A 273 4.20 -19.93 5.53
C GLY A 273 2.71 -19.80 5.86
N ARG A 274 2.03 -18.71 5.46
CA ARG A 274 0.63 -18.43 5.80
C ARG A 274 -0.28 -18.35 4.57
N SER A 275 -1.04 -19.41 4.31
CA SER A 275 -2.13 -19.39 3.32
C SER A 275 -3.49 -19.21 4.01
N GLY A 276 -4.50 -18.73 3.29
CA GLY A 276 -5.86 -18.59 3.79
C GLY A 276 -6.30 -17.13 3.94
N THR A 277 -7.34 -16.89 4.75
CA THR A 277 -8.03 -15.60 4.84
C THR A 277 -7.92 -14.97 6.24
N GLY A 278 -8.42 -13.74 6.41
CA GLY A 278 -8.55 -13.11 7.72
C GLY A 278 -7.32 -12.34 8.20
N PHE A 279 -6.30 -12.20 7.35
CA PHE A 279 -5.07 -11.43 7.67
C PHE A 279 -4.62 -10.48 6.56
N LEU A 280 -5.31 -10.47 5.41
CA LEU A 280 -5.12 -9.48 4.36
C LEU A 280 -6.47 -8.93 3.93
N THR A 281 -6.65 -7.63 4.07
CA THR A 281 -7.82 -6.92 3.56
C THR A 281 -7.39 -5.80 2.62
N ILE A 282 -7.97 -5.75 1.43
CA ILE A 282 -7.73 -4.67 0.45
C ILE A 282 -9.07 -4.06 0.06
N ASN A 283 -9.24 -2.75 0.28
CA ASN A 283 -10.48 -2.01 0.00
C ASN A 283 -11.72 -2.66 0.61
N GLY A 284 -11.60 -3.08 1.88
CA GLY A 284 -12.67 -3.77 2.62
C GLY A 284 -12.97 -5.21 2.18
N GLN A 285 -12.27 -5.74 1.16
CA GLN A 285 -12.41 -7.14 0.74
C GLN A 285 -11.33 -8.01 1.36
N ASP A 286 -11.72 -9.16 1.91
CA ASP A 286 -10.79 -10.15 2.46
C ASP A 286 -10.19 -10.98 1.32
N TYR A 287 -8.86 -11.11 1.30
CA TYR A 287 -8.14 -11.87 0.26
C TYR A 287 -7.70 -13.21 0.83
N ARG A 288 -7.92 -14.28 0.07
CA ARG A 288 -7.27 -15.57 0.32
C ARG A 288 -5.83 -15.49 -0.17
N VAL A 289 -4.88 -15.56 0.76
CA VAL A 289 -3.45 -15.63 0.47
C VAL A 289 -3.05 -17.04 0.02
N ILE A 290 -2.23 -17.09 -1.03
CA ILE A 290 -1.80 -18.26 -1.78
C ILE A 290 -0.28 -18.36 -1.67
N ASN A 291 0.22 -19.41 -1.00
CA ASN A 291 1.67 -19.67 -0.85
C ASN A 291 2.12 -21.02 -1.40
N SER A 292 1.21 -21.81 -1.96
CA SER A 292 1.54 -23.13 -2.47
C SER A 292 0.86 -23.41 -3.81
N LEU A 293 1.39 -24.41 -4.53
CA LEU A 293 0.75 -24.91 -5.74
C LEU A 293 -0.65 -25.47 -5.48
N ALA A 294 -0.86 -26.13 -4.33
CA ALA A 294 -2.16 -26.64 -3.95
C ALA A 294 -3.16 -25.49 -3.75
N ASP A 295 -2.75 -24.41 -3.08
CA ASP A 295 -3.58 -23.21 -2.92
C ASP A 295 -3.92 -22.56 -4.27
N LEU A 296 -2.95 -22.49 -5.18
CA LEU A 296 -3.17 -21.96 -6.53
C LEU A 296 -4.17 -22.82 -7.32
N ASP A 297 -4.08 -24.15 -7.18
CA ASP A 297 -4.98 -25.12 -7.80
C ASP A 297 -6.42 -25.01 -7.24
N ASP A 298 -6.53 -24.77 -5.93
CA ASP A 298 -7.78 -24.62 -5.19
C ASP A 298 -8.63 -23.41 -5.62
N ILE A 299 -8.05 -22.40 -6.29
CA ILE A 299 -8.78 -21.24 -6.81
C ILE A 299 -9.96 -21.68 -7.69
N ARG A 300 -9.85 -22.81 -8.38
CA ARG A 300 -10.94 -23.35 -9.22
C ARG A 300 -12.20 -23.73 -8.45
N SER A 301 -12.11 -23.91 -7.13
CA SER A 301 -13.29 -24.15 -6.28
C SER A 301 -14.17 -22.90 -6.11
N ASN A 302 -13.62 -21.70 -6.33
CA ASN A 302 -14.35 -20.43 -6.25
C ASN A 302 -13.75 -19.37 -7.20
N LEU A 303 -14.18 -19.37 -8.45
CA LEU A 303 -13.66 -18.46 -9.46
C LEU A 303 -14.06 -16.97 -9.29
N SER A 304 -14.84 -16.64 -8.25
CA SER A 304 -15.30 -15.28 -7.94
C SER A 304 -14.57 -14.65 -6.74
N GLY A 305 -13.61 -15.37 -6.13
CA GLY A 305 -12.90 -14.91 -4.93
C GLY A 305 -11.87 -13.82 -5.17
N HIS A 306 -11.37 -13.25 -4.06
CA HIS A 306 -10.20 -12.37 -4.03
C HIS A 306 -8.98 -13.17 -3.58
N TYR A 307 -7.94 -13.17 -4.40
CA TYR A 307 -6.75 -13.98 -4.21
C TYR A 307 -5.51 -13.10 -4.25
N ALA A 308 -4.58 -13.36 -3.34
CA ALA A 308 -3.28 -12.71 -3.32
C ALA A 308 -2.17 -13.78 -3.23
N LEU A 309 -1.10 -13.65 -4.01
CA LEU A 309 0.11 -14.42 -3.69
C LEU A 309 0.76 -13.81 -2.44
N GLY A 310 1.24 -14.66 -1.52
CA GLY A 310 2.02 -14.23 -0.34
C GLY A 310 3.47 -14.73 -0.36
N ALA A 311 3.84 -15.44 -1.42
CA ALA A 311 5.16 -15.95 -1.70
C ALA A 311 5.28 -16.24 -3.20
N ASP A 312 6.52 -16.33 -3.69
CA ASP A 312 6.77 -16.89 -5.01
C ASP A 312 6.34 -18.36 -5.04
N ILE A 313 5.72 -18.77 -6.14
CA ILE A 313 5.24 -20.15 -6.34
C ILE A 313 6.16 -20.87 -7.32
N ASP A 314 6.84 -21.93 -6.86
CA ASP A 314 7.47 -22.87 -7.77
C ASP A 314 6.41 -23.81 -8.36
N ALA A 315 6.17 -23.67 -9.67
CA ALA A 315 5.20 -24.42 -10.45
C ALA A 315 5.82 -25.50 -11.35
N SER A 316 7.10 -25.82 -11.18
CA SER A 316 7.82 -26.79 -12.02
C SER A 316 7.22 -28.21 -11.98
N ASP A 317 6.58 -28.59 -10.88
CA ASP A 317 5.89 -29.88 -10.71
C ASP A 317 4.63 -30.00 -11.59
N THR A 318 4.06 -28.87 -12.03
CA THR A 318 2.81 -28.89 -12.82
C THR A 318 2.96 -29.66 -14.13
N LYS A 319 4.18 -29.83 -14.66
CA LYS A 319 4.44 -30.60 -15.90
C LYS A 319 3.92 -32.04 -15.85
N ASP A 320 3.89 -32.65 -14.67
CA ASP A 320 3.48 -34.04 -14.47
C ASP A 320 2.00 -34.15 -14.05
N TRP A 321 1.32 -33.02 -13.82
CA TRP A 321 -0.07 -32.99 -13.43
C TRP A 321 -1.01 -33.39 -14.57
N ASN A 322 -2.20 -33.86 -14.20
CA ASN A 322 -3.27 -34.19 -15.14
C ASN A 322 -2.83 -35.16 -16.26
N GLY A 323 -1.98 -36.15 -15.91
CA GLY A 323 -1.45 -37.11 -16.88
C GLY A 323 -0.47 -36.51 -17.89
N GLY A 324 0.29 -35.48 -17.48
CA GLY A 324 1.22 -34.74 -18.35
C GLY A 324 0.57 -33.59 -19.14
N ALA A 325 -0.71 -33.31 -18.89
CA ALA A 325 -1.41 -32.19 -19.50
C ALA A 325 -1.08 -30.84 -18.84
N GLY A 326 -0.31 -30.84 -17.75
CA GLY A 326 0.04 -29.61 -17.05
C GLY A 326 -1.02 -29.14 -16.06
N PHE A 327 -0.87 -27.92 -15.57
CA PHE A 327 -1.88 -27.18 -14.81
C PHE A 327 -3.20 -27.08 -15.59
N ALA A 328 -4.32 -27.16 -14.89
CA ALA A 328 -5.65 -26.93 -15.47
C ALA A 328 -5.99 -25.43 -15.35
N PRO A 329 -6.22 -24.72 -16.48
CA PRO A 329 -6.50 -23.28 -16.46
C PRO A 329 -7.58 -22.86 -15.47
N LEU A 330 -7.41 -21.69 -14.86
CA LEU A 330 -8.43 -21.07 -14.01
C LEU A 330 -9.55 -20.52 -14.89
N GLY A 331 -10.71 -21.16 -14.84
CA GLY A 331 -11.87 -20.82 -15.65
C GLY A 331 -11.80 -21.33 -17.09
N ASP A 332 -12.96 -21.71 -17.62
CA ASP A 332 -13.14 -22.30 -18.94
C ASP A 332 -14.33 -21.69 -19.69
N SER A 333 -14.77 -22.33 -20.78
CA SER A 333 -15.88 -21.84 -21.59
C SER A 333 -17.24 -21.88 -20.89
N SER A 334 -17.40 -22.74 -19.88
CA SER A 334 -18.64 -23.00 -19.12
C SER A 334 -18.66 -22.26 -17.78
N ASN A 335 -17.51 -22.12 -17.12
CA ASN A 335 -17.37 -21.41 -15.85
C ASN A 335 -16.15 -20.48 -15.91
N MET A 336 -16.38 -19.18 -16.11
CA MET A 336 -15.30 -18.19 -16.32
C MET A 336 -14.78 -17.63 -14.99
N PHE A 337 -13.50 -17.26 -14.96
CA PHE A 337 -12.94 -16.50 -13.86
C PHE A 337 -13.53 -15.09 -13.81
N HIS A 338 -13.96 -14.63 -12.65
CA HIS A 338 -14.51 -13.28 -12.48
C HIS A 338 -14.15 -12.66 -11.11
N GLY A 339 -13.18 -13.27 -10.43
CA GLY A 339 -12.58 -12.76 -9.20
C GLY A 339 -11.39 -11.84 -9.47
N VAL A 340 -10.57 -11.67 -8.43
CA VAL A 340 -9.32 -10.91 -8.47
C VAL A 340 -8.15 -11.84 -8.14
N LEU A 341 -7.11 -11.81 -8.97
CA LEU A 341 -5.82 -12.42 -8.69
C LEU A 341 -4.75 -11.33 -8.61
N ASP A 342 -4.30 -11.03 -7.41
CA ASP A 342 -3.22 -10.08 -7.14
C ASP A 342 -1.93 -10.85 -6.86
N GLY A 343 -0.88 -10.61 -7.63
CA GLY A 343 0.42 -11.20 -7.34
C GLY A 343 1.13 -10.52 -6.18
N LEU A 344 0.72 -9.29 -5.79
CA LEU A 344 1.40 -8.49 -4.76
C LEU A 344 2.94 -8.47 -4.88
N GLY A 345 3.47 -8.52 -6.09
CA GLY A 345 4.92 -8.51 -6.33
C GLY A 345 5.57 -9.89 -6.41
N HIS A 346 4.79 -10.96 -6.45
CA HIS A 346 5.28 -12.33 -6.56
C HIS A 346 5.21 -12.90 -7.97
N VAL A 347 6.00 -13.95 -8.17
CA VAL A 347 6.05 -14.70 -9.42
C VAL A 347 5.60 -16.15 -9.25
N ILE A 348 5.02 -16.71 -10.32
CA ILE A 348 4.82 -18.14 -10.49
C ILE A 348 5.88 -18.62 -11.49
N ASN A 349 6.82 -19.44 -11.02
CA ASN A 349 7.97 -19.89 -11.81
C ASN A 349 7.79 -21.32 -12.33
N GLY A 350 8.05 -21.57 -13.61
CA GLY A 350 8.07 -22.92 -14.19
C GLY A 350 6.70 -23.52 -14.48
N LEU A 351 5.65 -22.70 -14.57
CA LEU A 351 4.28 -23.17 -14.86
C LEU A 351 4.22 -23.90 -16.20
N THR A 352 3.70 -25.14 -16.22
CA THR A 352 3.48 -25.92 -17.44
C THR A 352 2.01 -26.16 -17.69
N ILE A 353 1.53 -25.83 -18.89
CA ILE A 353 0.20 -26.19 -19.40
C ILE A 353 0.40 -26.82 -20.79
N ASN A 354 0.05 -28.09 -20.97
CA ASN A 354 0.27 -28.82 -22.23
C ASN A 354 -1.05 -29.41 -22.75
N ARG A 355 -1.85 -28.58 -23.39
CA ARG A 355 -3.22 -28.90 -23.83
C ARG A 355 -3.44 -28.54 -25.30
N PRO A 356 -2.70 -29.15 -26.25
CA PRO A 356 -2.67 -28.74 -27.66
C PRO A 356 -4.01 -28.84 -28.40
N GLY A 357 -5.00 -29.58 -27.84
CA GLY A 357 -6.35 -29.68 -28.38
C GLY A 357 -7.40 -28.82 -27.66
N THR A 358 -7.01 -28.00 -26.68
CA THR A 358 -7.92 -27.22 -25.84
C THR A 358 -7.85 -25.74 -26.17
N ASP A 359 -9.02 -25.11 -26.29
CA ASP A 359 -9.13 -23.66 -26.48
C ASP A 359 -9.14 -22.93 -25.12
N TYR A 360 -8.90 -21.62 -25.10
CA TYR A 360 -8.91 -20.78 -23.89
C TYR A 360 -7.83 -21.20 -22.89
N VAL A 361 -6.56 -21.08 -23.29
CA VAL A 361 -5.44 -21.59 -22.51
C VAL A 361 -4.56 -20.44 -22.02
N GLY A 362 -4.28 -20.45 -20.72
CA GLY A 362 -3.40 -19.57 -19.96
C GLY A 362 -3.46 -19.94 -18.49
N LEU A 363 -2.75 -19.24 -17.60
CA LEU A 363 -2.99 -19.42 -16.15
C LEU A 363 -4.49 -19.26 -15.85
N ILE A 364 -5.08 -18.21 -16.40
CA ILE A 364 -6.53 -18.01 -16.48
C ILE A 364 -6.97 -18.37 -17.89
N GLY A 365 -7.84 -19.37 -18.05
CA GLY A 365 -8.28 -19.80 -19.37
C GLY A 365 -9.20 -18.78 -20.02
N ARG A 366 -10.29 -18.44 -19.31
CA ARG A 366 -11.27 -17.45 -19.74
C ARG A 366 -11.79 -16.66 -18.56
N THR A 367 -11.93 -15.35 -18.73
CA THR A 367 -12.46 -14.48 -17.69
C THR A 367 -13.59 -13.59 -18.19
N TRP A 368 -14.57 -13.34 -17.32
CA TRP A 368 -15.67 -12.40 -17.50
C TRP A 368 -15.45 -11.29 -16.48
N TYR A 369 -14.85 -10.16 -16.89
CA TYR A 369 -14.44 -9.02 -16.05
C TYR A 369 -13.46 -9.27 -14.89
N GLY A 370 -12.80 -10.42 -14.83
CA GLY A 370 -11.80 -10.69 -13.79
C GLY A 370 -10.57 -9.79 -13.90
N ILE A 371 -9.90 -9.62 -12.76
CA ILE A 371 -8.72 -8.75 -12.63
C ILE A 371 -7.51 -9.62 -12.33
N ALA A 372 -6.43 -9.41 -13.08
CA ALA A 372 -5.10 -9.94 -12.76
C ALA A 372 -4.11 -8.78 -12.64
N ARG A 373 -3.40 -8.66 -11.52
CA ARG A 373 -2.46 -7.55 -11.32
C ARG A 373 -1.25 -7.91 -10.50
N ASN A 374 -0.18 -7.13 -10.64
CA ASN A 374 1.07 -7.25 -9.86
C ASN A 374 1.64 -8.69 -9.84
N ILE A 375 1.46 -9.45 -10.92
CA ILE A 375 1.82 -10.87 -11.00
C ILE A 375 2.77 -11.14 -12.16
N GLY A 376 3.80 -11.96 -11.91
CA GLY A 376 4.71 -12.43 -12.95
C GLY A 376 4.57 -13.93 -13.19
N LEU A 377 4.58 -14.36 -14.45
CA LEU A 377 4.86 -15.76 -14.82
C LEU A 377 6.29 -15.84 -15.34
N VAL A 378 7.12 -16.65 -14.68
CA VAL A 378 8.52 -16.82 -15.04
C VAL A 378 8.75 -18.22 -15.58
N ASN A 379 9.49 -18.35 -16.69
CA ASN A 379 9.78 -19.65 -17.31
C ASN A 379 8.51 -20.49 -17.61
N ALA A 380 7.41 -19.84 -18.01
CA ALA A 380 6.16 -20.53 -18.31
C ALA A 380 6.27 -21.32 -19.62
N ASN A 381 5.72 -22.52 -19.67
CA ASN A 381 5.61 -23.35 -20.87
C ASN A 381 4.14 -23.69 -21.12
N ILE A 382 3.50 -22.93 -22.01
CA ILE A 382 2.06 -22.99 -22.23
C ILE A 382 1.80 -23.39 -23.68
N THR A 383 1.05 -24.48 -23.87
CA THR A 383 0.63 -25.02 -25.16
C THR A 383 -0.88 -25.22 -25.18
N GLY A 384 -1.55 -24.60 -26.14
CA GLY A 384 -3.00 -24.69 -26.36
C GLY A 384 -3.37 -24.84 -27.84
N ASN A 385 -4.67 -24.82 -28.14
CA ASN A 385 -5.20 -24.81 -29.51
C ASN A 385 -5.54 -23.38 -29.97
N LYS A 386 -6.71 -22.86 -29.57
CA LYS A 386 -7.16 -21.49 -29.89
C LYS A 386 -7.21 -20.59 -28.66
N TYR A 387 -6.97 -19.29 -28.86
CA TYR A 387 -7.04 -18.28 -27.80
C TYR A 387 -6.08 -18.59 -26.65
N VAL A 388 -4.79 -18.58 -26.98
CA VAL A 388 -3.72 -18.94 -26.04
C VAL A 388 -3.00 -17.68 -25.60
N GLY A 389 -2.96 -17.45 -24.29
CA GLY A 389 -2.19 -16.38 -23.67
C GLY A 389 -1.36 -16.93 -22.52
N GLY A 390 -0.25 -16.27 -22.18
CA GLY A 390 0.52 -16.67 -21.02
C GLY A 390 -0.26 -16.52 -19.71
N LEU A 391 -0.80 -15.32 -19.48
CA LEU A 391 -1.57 -15.03 -18.27
C LEU A 391 -3.05 -15.32 -18.48
N VAL A 392 -3.63 -14.87 -19.59
CA VAL A 392 -5.07 -15.03 -19.87
C VAL A 392 -5.31 -15.54 -21.29
N GLY A 393 -6.05 -16.64 -21.46
CA GLY A 393 -6.45 -17.12 -22.79
C GLY A 393 -7.39 -16.11 -23.47
N THR A 394 -8.52 -15.80 -22.84
CA THR A 394 -9.48 -14.80 -23.32
C THR A 394 -9.96 -13.85 -22.22
N LEU A 395 -9.86 -12.54 -22.48
CA LEU A 395 -10.61 -11.50 -21.79
C LEU A 395 -11.98 -11.31 -22.46
N ASP A 396 -13.04 -11.68 -21.73
CA ASP A 396 -14.44 -11.59 -22.11
C ASP A 396 -15.21 -10.64 -21.17
N GLY A 397 -16.40 -10.22 -21.59
CA GLY A 397 -17.22 -9.24 -20.86
C GLY A 397 -16.79 -7.79 -21.12
N ASN A 398 -16.89 -6.94 -20.09
CA ASN A 398 -16.40 -5.55 -20.07
C ASN A 398 -15.63 -5.33 -18.76
N ASP A 399 -14.70 -4.40 -18.67
CA ASP A 399 -14.02 -4.01 -17.41
C ASP A 399 -13.11 -5.09 -16.78
N GLY A 400 -12.71 -6.08 -17.56
CA GLY A 400 -11.54 -6.92 -17.22
C GLY A 400 -10.22 -6.12 -17.30
N HIS A 401 -9.35 -6.29 -16.31
CA HIS A 401 -8.12 -5.51 -16.17
C HIS A 401 -6.90 -6.40 -15.96
N ILE A 402 -5.85 -6.18 -16.77
CA ILE A 402 -4.51 -6.72 -16.53
C ILE A 402 -3.54 -5.56 -16.29
N ILE A 403 -2.95 -5.51 -15.10
CA ILE A 403 -2.19 -4.32 -14.66
C ILE A 403 -0.87 -4.78 -14.05
N ARG A 404 0.26 -4.13 -14.36
CA ARG A 404 1.55 -4.43 -13.70
C ARG A 404 1.91 -5.92 -13.70
N SER A 405 1.67 -6.59 -14.82
CA SER A 405 1.84 -8.04 -14.91
C SER A 405 2.76 -8.42 -16.06
N PHE A 406 3.43 -9.56 -15.93
CA PHE A 406 4.31 -10.02 -17.00
C PHE A 406 4.36 -11.53 -17.16
N VAL A 407 4.81 -11.95 -18.34
CA VAL A 407 5.06 -13.35 -18.66
C VAL A 407 6.42 -13.47 -19.33
N SER A 408 7.19 -14.48 -18.94
CA SER A 408 8.38 -14.96 -19.66
C SER A 408 8.26 -16.46 -19.92
N GLY A 409 8.84 -16.94 -21.02
CA GLY A 409 8.87 -18.36 -21.37
C GLY A 409 8.43 -18.65 -22.81
N SER A 410 7.77 -19.78 -23.02
CA SER A 410 7.30 -20.24 -24.34
C SER A 410 5.78 -20.40 -24.35
N ILE A 411 5.11 -19.65 -25.22
CA ILE A 411 3.67 -19.68 -25.44
C ILE A 411 3.40 -20.20 -26.85
N ASN A 412 2.74 -21.35 -26.96
CA ASN A 412 2.50 -22.07 -28.20
C ASN A 412 1.01 -22.30 -28.40
N GLY A 413 0.50 -21.98 -29.60
CA GLY A 413 -0.86 -22.29 -29.99
C GLY A 413 -1.00 -22.53 -31.48
N VAL A 414 -2.20 -22.87 -31.93
CA VAL A 414 -2.51 -23.01 -33.36
C VAL A 414 -3.02 -21.68 -33.90
N SER A 415 -4.00 -21.07 -33.23
CA SER A 415 -4.70 -19.85 -33.68
C SER A 415 -4.97 -18.86 -32.55
N VAL A 416 -4.70 -17.57 -32.78
CA VAL A 416 -4.84 -16.48 -31.80
C VAL A 416 -3.98 -16.72 -30.57
N VAL A 417 -2.70 -16.34 -30.68
CA VAL A 417 -1.70 -16.55 -29.64
C VAL A 417 -1.09 -15.22 -29.24
N GLY A 418 -1.13 -14.90 -27.94
CA GLY A 418 -0.48 -13.71 -27.39
C GLY A 418 0.47 -14.04 -26.26
N GLY A 419 1.54 -13.27 -26.09
CA GLY A 419 2.48 -13.50 -24.98
C GLY A 419 1.83 -13.33 -23.60
N LEU A 420 0.96 -12.33 -23.44
CA LEU A 420 0.22 -12.08 -22.19
C LEU A 420 -1.25 -12.53 -22.31
N VAL A 421 -1.92 -12.11 -23.39
CA VAL A 421 -3.35 -12.39 -23.62
C VAL A 421 -3.58 -12.96 -25.01
N GLY A 422 -4.30 -14.07 -25.13
CA GLY A 422 -4.66 -14.63 -26.43
C GLY A 422 -5.64 -13.71 -27.18
N LEU A 423 -6.88 -13.64 -26.69
CA LEU A 423 -7.96 -12.82 -27.23
C LEU A 423 -8.39 -11.77 -26.23
N MET A 424 -8.52 -10.51 -26.68
CA MET A 424 -9.12 -9.43 -25.90
C MET A 424 -10.37 -8.90 -26.62
N LYS A 425 -11.53 -8.96 -25.99
CA LYS A 425 -12.76 -8.32 -26.51
C LYS A 425 -12.85 -6.85 -26.09
N THR A 426 -13.97 -6.18 -26.35
CA THR A 426 -14.14 -4.74 -26.13
C THR A 426 -14.12 -4.35 -24.65
N ALA A 427 -13.70 -3.11 -24.36
CA ALA A 427 -13.75 -2.49 -23.02
C ALA A 427 -12.88 -3.15 -21.93
N HIS A 428 -11.76 -3.77 -22.30
CA HIS A 428 -10.72 -4.22 -21.37
C HIS A 428 -9.51 -3.28 -21.35
N THR A 429 -8.76 -3.28 -20.26
CA THR A 429 -7.50 -2.51 -20.14
C THR A 429 -6.33 -3.43 -19.83
N ILE A 430 -5.26 -3.28 -20.60
CA ILE A 430 -3.93 -3.81 -20.27
C ILE A 430 -3.00 -2.61 -20.08
N SER A 431 -2.43 -2.46 -18.89
CA SER A 431 -1.54 -1.34 -18.56
C SER A 431 -0.30 -1.80 -17.81
N GLU A 432 0.83 -1.13 -18.09
CA GLU A 432 2.10 -1.36 -17.38
C GLU A 432 2.50 -2.85 -17.35
N SER A 433 2.23 -3.57 -18.43
CA SER A 433 2.38 -5.02 -18.52
C SER A 433 3.19 -5.39 -19.75
N TYR A 434 3.98 -6.46 -19.65
CA TYR A 434 4.89 -6.87 -20.71
C TYR A 434 4.95 -8.39 -20.88
N ALA A 435 5.45 -8.85 -22.02
CA ALA A 435 5.74 -10.26 -22.23
C ALA A 435 7.10 -10.41 -22.89
N THR A 436 7.90 -11.32 -22.37
CA THR A 436 9.21 -11.72 -22.90
C THR A 436 9.18 -13.20 -23.26
N GLY A 437 10.12 -13.64 -24.09
CA GLY A 437 10.18 -15.03 -24.55
C GLY A 437 9.50 -15.26 -25.90
N THR A 438 9.23 -16.53 -26.20
CA THR A 438 8.83 -16.98 -27.54
C THR A 438 7.33 -17.20 -27.63
N VAL A 439 6.69 -16.57 -28.61
CA VAL A 439 5.28 -16.77 -28.93
C VAL A 439 5.18 -17.42 -30.32
N THR A 440 4.62 -18.63 -30.37
CA THR A 440 4.49 -19.41 -31.61
C THR A 440 3.01 -19.66 -31.92
N GLY A 441 2.58 -19.31 -33.13
CA GLY A 441 1.28 -19.68 -33.69
C GLY A 441 1.43 -20.24 -35.10
N GLN A 442 0.49 -21.08 -35.54
CA GLN A 442 0.59 -21.80 -36.82
C GLN A 442 -0.23 -21.16 -37.95
N GLU A 443 -1.36 -20.52 -37.64
CA GLU A 443 -2.33 -20.14 -38.68
C GLU A 443 -2.62 -18.63 -38.76
N TYR A 444 -3.27 -18.03 -37.74
CA TYR A 444 -3.97 -16.75 -37.93
C TYR A 444 -3.26 -15.53 -37.32
N TYR A 445 -3.37 -15.34 -36.01
CA TYR A 445 -2.94 -14.13 -35.32
C TYR A 445 -1.95 -14.48 -34.21
N VAL A 446 -0.76 -13.87 -34.25
CA VAL A 446 0.29 -14.02 -33.25
C VAL A 446 0.78 -12.64 -32.85
N GLY A 447 0.64 -12.30 -31.57
CA GLY A 447 1.06 -11.01 -31.04
C GLY A 447 2.00 -11.17 -29.86
N GLY A 448 2.98 -10.28 -29.75
CA GLY A 448 3.94 -10.34 -28.64
C GLY A 448 3.30 -10.10 -27.27
N LEU A 449 2.28 -9.24 -27.19
CA LEU A 449 1.51 -9.00 -25.97
C LEU A 449 0.09 -9.59 -26.07
N VAL A 450 -0.68 -9.16 -27.08
CA VAL A 450 -2.06 -9.60 -27.33
C VAL A 450 -2.15 -10.26 -28.69
N GLY A 451 -2.72 -11.47 -28.77
CA GLY A 451 -2.83 -12.21 -30.03
C GLY A 451 -3.81 -11.58 -31.03
N TRP A 452 -5.05 -11.35 -30.60
CA TRP A 452 -6.03 -10.59 -31.38
C TRP A 452 -6.94 -9.78 -30.47
N GLN A 453 -7.42 -8.65 -31.01
CA GLN A 453 -8.37 -7.79 -30.36
C GLN A 453 -9.67 -7.68 -31.16
N GLY A 454 -10.80 -8.01 -30.54
CA GLY A 454 -12.12 -7.99 -31.17
C GLY A 454 -12.93 -6.73 -30.87
N GLY A 455 -13.31 -5.98 -31.90
CA GLY A 455 -14.33 -4.92 -31.85
C GLY A 455 -14.16 -3.81 -32.90
N ARG A 456 -15.23 -3.47 -33.65
CA ARG A 456 -15.25 -2.37 -34.64
C ARG A 456 -15.43 -0.97 -34.04
N HIS A 457 -15.65 -0.82 -32.73
CA HIS A 457 -15.89 0.49 -32.09
C HIS A 457 -15.47 0.51 -30.61
N ALA A 458 -14.16 0.45 -30.31
CA ALA A 458 -13.59 0.98 -29.07
C ALA A 458 -12.06 0.88 -29.13
N GLN A 459 -11.37 2.02 -28.97
CA GLN A 459 -9.92 2.07 -28.81
C GLN A 459 -9.56 1.45 -27.45
N PRO A 460 -8.80 0.34 -27.36
CA PRO A 460 -8.21 -0.05 -26.09
C PRO A 460 -7.19 1.03 -25.72
N ILE A 461 -7.11 1.39 -24.44
CA ILE A 461 -6.05 2.29 -24.02
C ILE A 461 -4.89 1.43 -23.51
N LEU A 462 -3.99 1.04 -24.41
CA LEU A 462 -2.66 0.56 -24.02
C LEU A 462 -1.91 1.76 -23.43
N ARG A 463 -1.91 1.90 -22.11
CA ARG A 463 -1.21 3.00 -21.41
C ARG A 463 0.16 2.53 -20.93
N HIS A 464 1.19 3.23 -21.42
CA HIS A 464 2.61 3.21 -21.01
C HIS A 464 3.36 1.87 -21.06
N ASN A 465 4.56 1.91 -21.66
CA ASN A 465 5.60 0.86 -21.71
C ASN A 465 5.11 -0.56 -22.06
N VAL A 466 4.47 -0.71 -23.21
CA VAL A 466 4.22 -2.02 -23.83
C VAL A 466 5.40 -2.36 -24.75
N CYS A 467 6.25 -3.32 -24.37
CA CYS A 467 7.35 -3.79 -25.20
C CYS A 467 7.17 -5.28 -25.52
N ALA A 468 7.12 -5.62 -26.82
CA ALA A 468 7.23 -6.98 -27.32
C ALA A 468 8.60 -7.13 -27.98
N ARG A 469 9.53 -7.83 -27.34
CA ARG A 469 10.88 -8.04 -27.91
C ARG A 469 10.90 -9.34 -28.71
N GLN A 470 10.75 -9.25 -30.03
CA GLN A 470 10.85 -10.43 -30.92
C GLN A 470 12.31 -10.93 -31.00
N GLY A 471 12.62 -11.98 -30.24
CA GLY A 471 13.78 -12.83 -30.47
C GLY A 471 13.39 -14.06 -31.27
N GLY A 472 13.28 -13.95 -32.61
CA GLY A 472 12.93 -15.09 -33.45
C GLY A 472 13.20 -14.85 -34.93
N ARG A 473 14.18 -15.58 -35.49
CA ARG A 473 14.50 -15.59 -36.93
C ARG A 473 13.29 -16.08 -37.74
N ARG A 474 12.73 -15.23 -38.61
CA ARG A 474 11.87 -15.68 -39.70
C ARG A 474 12.69 -16.54 -40.67
N ARG A 475 12.41 -17.85 -40.72
CA ARG A 475 12.69 -18.66 -41.93
C ARG A 475 11.59 -18.36 -42.94
N LEU A 476 11.92 -17.55 -43.94
CA LEU A 476 11.20 -17.53 -45.20
C LEU A 476 11.54 -18.83 -45.95
N SER A 477 10.56 -19.71 -46.13
CA SER A 477 10.59 -20.72 -47.19
C SER A 477 9.43 -20.41 -48.13
N GLY A 478 9.77 -19.96 -49.34
CA GLY A 478 8.79 -19.67 -50.37
C GLY A 478 8.32 -20.93 -51.12
N GLN A 479 7.41 -20.71 -52.05
CA GLN A 479 7.52 -21.24 -53.41
C GLN A 479 6.86 -20.28 -54.41
N SER A 480 7.64 -19.99 -55.46
CA SER A 480 7.25 -19.55 -56.81
C SER A 480 6.22 -20.52 -57.41
N THR A 481 5.37 -20.19 -58.38
CA THR A 481 5.41 -19.24 -59.51
C THR A 481 4.01 -18.71 -59.78
#